data_AF-A0A078MGF9-F1
#
_entry.id   AF-A0A078MGF9-F1
#
_cell.length_a   1.000
_cell.length_b   1.000
_cell.length_c   1.000
_cell.angle_alpha   90.00
_cell.angle_beta   90.00
_cell.angle_gamma   90.00
#
_symmetry.space_group_name_H-M   'P 1'
#
loop_
_entity.id
_entity.type
_entity.pdbx_description
1 polymer ?
#
loop_
_entity_poly.entity_id
_entity_poly.type
_entity_poly.pdbx_seq_one_letter_code
_entity_poly.pdbx_strand_id
1 'polypeptide(L)'
;MEEAQQQLKQKIEQAKTAGEKAGKALQTEQVPEQFAQIDEVKKAYQESYKPAYKAAEQEKITEHKAQGKEHGLVLAEAAKVDDRFKAAYEEGYKEGKQQKEKQLHKQGYDKGFELAPADKLDQKFMAAYTAGYKEGKQAIEDKVKAEGEALAFTAIDYEPAYRFSERESPLQCDSTPFRGGMRVRSNTEYHE
;
A
#
# COMPACT_ATOMS: atom_id res chain seq x y z
N MET A 1 5.24 -26.37 66.10
CA MET A 1 4.14 -25.78 65.29
C MET A 1 4.68 -24.72 64.33
N GLU A 2 5.62 -23.87 64.74
CA GLU A 2 6.19 -22.81 63.91
C GLU A 2 6.99 -23.32 62.68
N GLU A 3 7.75 -24.40 62.83
CA GLU A 3 8.52 -25.01 61.74
C GLU A 3 7.64 -25.57 60.60
N ALA A 4 6.52 -26.22 60.94
CA ALA A 4 5.59 -26.77 59.95
C ALA A 4 4.93 -25.66 59.11
N GLN A 5 4.65 -24.52 59.73
CA GLN A 5 4.11 -23.34 59.01
C GLN A 5 5.17 -22.71 58.10
N GLN A 6 6.44 -22.66 58.51
CA GLN A 6 7.53 -22.19 57.66
C GLN A 6 7.75 -23.10 56.46
N GLN A 7 7.73 -24.42 56.65
CA GLN A 7 7.87 -25.39 55.55
C GLN A 7 6.71 -25.28 54.54
N LEU A 8 5.49 -25.09 55.02
CA LEU A 8 4.32 -24.88 54.16
C LEU A 8 4.48 -23.60 53.31
N LYS A 9 4.88 -22.48 53.94
CA LYS A 9 5.15 -21.22 53.22
C LYS A 9 6.23 -21.38 52.15
N GLN A 10 7.33 -22.07 52.46
CA GLN A 10 8.38 -22.33 51.48
C GLN A 10 7.87 -23.17 50.30
N LYS A 11 7.08 -24.20 50.56
CA LYS A 11 6.47 -25.01 49.48
C LYS A 11 5.51 -24.20 48.61
N ILE A 12 4.72 -23.30 49.20
CA ILE A 12 3.85 -22.38 48.46
C ILE A 12 4.68 -21.49 47.53
N GLU A 13 5.76 -20.89 48.01
CA GLU A 13 6.62 -20.04 47.17
C GLU A 13 7.30 -20.83 46.04
N GLN A 14 7.82 -22.03 46.34
CA GLN A 14 8.36 -22.92 45.30
C GLN A 14 7.32 -23.29 44.24
N ALA A 15 6.08 -23.57 44.66
CA ALA A 15 4.98 -23.86 43.76
C ALA A 15 4.63 -22.65 42.89
N LYS A 16 4.63 -21.43 43.45
CA LYS A 16 4.44 -20.20 42.66
C LYS A 16 5.52 -20.01 41.60
N THR A 17 6.78 -20.13 41.99
CA THR A 17 7.91 -19.96 41.04
C THR A 17 7.88 -21.03 39.95
N ALA A 18 7.56 -22.28 40.31
CA ALA A 18 7.43 -23.36 39.34
C ALA A 18 6.26 -23.15 38.38
N GLY A 19 5.10 -22.72 38.91
CA GLY A 19 3.90 -22.42 38.12
C GLY A 19 4.18 -21.29 37.13
N GLU A 20 4.76 -20.19 37.59
CA GLU A 20 5.13 -19.06 36.74
C GLU A 20 6.13 -19.47 35.64
N LYS A 21 7.15 -20.26 35.98
CA LYS A 21 8.14 -20.75 35.00
C LYS A 21 7.51 -21.67 33.95
N ALA A 22 6.65 -22.59 34.37
CA ALA A 22 5.95 -23.49 33.45
C ALA A 22 4.98 -22.73 32.53
N GLY A 23 4.28 -21.72 33.08
CA GLY A 23 3.41 -20.84 32.30
C GLY A 23 4.19 -20.06 31.25
N LYS A 24 5.31 -19.42 31.64
CA LYS A 24 6.21 -18.71 30.70
C LYS A 24 6.79 -19.61 29.61
N ALA A 25 6.99 -20.89 29.90
CA ALA A 25 7.47 -21.87 28.94
C ALA A 25 6.37 -22.41 28.01
N LEU A 26 5.11 -21.98 28.16
CA LEU A 26 3.94 -22.45 27.39
C LEU A 26 3.75 -23.97 27.41
N GLN A 27 4.17 -24.59 28.52
CA GLN A 27 3.95 -26.02 28.76
C GLN A 27 2.48 -26.26 29.05
N THR A 28 2.00 -27.50 28.91
CA THR A 28 0.65 -27.86 29.33
C THR A 28 0.53 -27.76 30.85
N GLU A 29 -0.65 -27.35 31.36
CA GLU A 29 -0.90 -27.24 32.81
C GLU A 29 -0.84 -28.63 33.46
N GLN A 30 0.36 -29.03 33.87
CA GLN A 30 0.61 -30.23 34.66
C GLN A 30 1.15 -29.78 36.01
N VAL A 31 0.37 -30.02 37.06
CA VAL A 31 0.80 -29.74 38.43
C VAL A 31 1.75 -30.87 38.85
N PRO A 32 3.02 -30.58 39.18
CA PRO A 32 3.95 -31.58 39.69
C PRO A 32 3.39 -32.33 40.91
N GLU A 33 3.62 -33.64 41.00
CA GLU A 33 3.11 -34.47 42.10
C GLU A 33 3.49 -33.93 43.49
N GLN A 34 4.69 -33.36 43.62
CA GLN A 34 5.20 -32.70 44.82
C GLN A 34 4.33 -31.53 45.32
N PHE A 35 3.52 -30.92 44.46
CA PHE A 35 2.60 -29.82 44.80
C PHE A 35 1.13 -30.28 44.81
N ALA A 36 0.81 -31.43 44.22
CA ALA A 36 -0.55 -31.93 44.10
C ALA A 36 -1.15 -32.45 45.43
N GLN A 37 -0.30 -32.81 46.40
CA GLN A 37 -0.69 -33.43 47.66
C GLN A 37 -1.27 -32.44 48.70
N ILE A 38 -0.99 -31.15 48.56
CA ILE A 38 -1.43 -30.11 49.49
C ILE A 38 -2.25 -29.07 48.72
N ASP A 39 -3.53 -28.95 49.03
CA ASP A 39 -4.47 -28.10 48.28
C ASP A 39 -4.02 -26.63 48.16
N GLU A 40 -3.46 -26.07 49.24
CA GLU A 40 -2.96 -24.69 49.24
C GLU A 40 -1.75 -24.51 48.30
N VAL A 41 -0.84 -25.48 48.26
CA VAL A 41 0.35 -25.46 47.41
C VAL A 41 -0.04 -25.67 45.95
N LYS A 42 -1.00 -26.58 45.69
CA LYS A 42 -1.59 -26.79 44.37
C LYS A 42 -2.25 -25.52 43.84
N LYS A 43 -3.06 -24.84 44.65
CA LYS A 43 -3.69 -23.56 44.28
C LYS A 43 -2.64 -22.51 43.94
N ALA A 44 -1.60 -22.38 44.76
CA ALA A 44 -0.52 -21.42 44.52
C ALA A 44 0.22 -21.65 43.19
N TYR A 45 0.44 -22.92 42.82
CA TYR A 45 0.97 -23.27 41.49
C TYR A 45 0.02 -22.84 40.37
N GLN A 46 -1.27 -23.17 40.46
CA GLN A 46 -2.24 -22.88 39.40
C GLN A 46 -2.51 -21.38 39.24
N GLU A 47 -2.56 -20.65 40.34
CA GLU A 47 -2.79 -19.20 40.36
C GLU A 47 -1.62 -18.41 39.77
N SER A 48 -0.39 -18.90 39.90
CA SER A 48 0.80 -18.29 39.27
C SER A 48 0.98 -18.74 37.81
N TYR A 49 0.64 -19.99 37.49
CA TYR A 49 0.75 -20.56 36.16
C TYR A 49 -0.17 -19.87 35.13
N LYS A 50 -1.47 -19.73 35.45
CA LYS A 50 -2.46 -19.21 34.50
C LYS A 50 -2.15 -17.80 33.96
N PRO A 51 -1.84 -16.79 34.79
CA PRO A 51 -1.50 -15.46 34.27
C PRO A 51 -0.17 -15.47 33.51
N ALA A 52 0.83 -16.24 33.97
CA ALA A 52 2.11 -16.36 33.29
C ALA A 52 1.98 -17.00 31.90
N TYR A 53 1.16 -18.05 31.77
CA TYR A 53 0.85 -18.67 30.50
C TYR A 53 0.16 -17.70 29.54
N LYS A 54 -0.89 -17.01 29.99
CA LYS A 54 -1.61 -16.04 29.15
C LYS A 54 -0.72 -14.88 28.69
N ALA A 55 0.15 -14.38 29.57
CA ALA A 55 1.07 -13.31 29.23
C ALA A 55 2.09 -13.76 28.16
N ALA A 56 2.70 -14.93 28.34
CA ALA A 56 3.66 -15.49 27.38
C ALA A 56 3.00 -15.84 26.04
N GLU A 57 1.76 -16.34 26.06
CA GLU A 57 0.99 -16.65 24.85
C GLU A 57 0.68 -15.37 24.08
N GLN A 58 0.25 -14.32 24.76
CA GLN A 58 0.00 -13.01 24.15
C GLN A 58 1.27 -12.40 23.56
N GLU A 59 2.40 -12.49 24.26
CA GLU A 59 3.69 -12.02 23.76
C GLU A 59 4.07 -12.76 22.47
N LYS A 60 3.94 -14.09 22.46
CA LYS A 60 4.20 -14.90 21.25
C LYS A 60 3.23 -14.59 20.11
N ILE A 61 1.96 -14.34 20.40
CA ILE A 61 0.98 -13.87 19.40
C ILE A 61 1.45 -12.56 18.78
N THR A 62 1.89 -11.60 19.60
CA THR A 62 2.36 -10.30 19.09
C THR A 62 3.65 -10.44 18.27
N GLU A 63 4.58 -11.29 18.69
CA GLU A 63 5.82 -11.57 17.97
C GLU A 63 5.54 -12.19 16.59
N HIS A 64 4.71 -13.23 16.54
CA HIS A 64 4.37 -13.89 15.28
C HIS A 64 3.55 -12.99 14.36
N LYS A 65 2.67 -12.14 14.91
CA LYS A 65 1.97 -11.11 14.12
C LYS A 65 2.96 -10.12 13.50
N ALA A 66 3.95 -9.66 14.27
CA ALA A 66 4.99 -8.77 13.75
C ALA A 66 5.82 -9.45 12.64
N GLN A 67 6.27 -10.68 12.86
CA GLN A 67 6.99 -11.46 11.84
C GLN A 67 6.17 -11.67 10.57
N GLY A 68 4.88 -12.02 10.73
CA GLY A 68 3.94 -12.12 9.63
C GLY A 68 3.90 -10.84 8.82
N LYS A 69 3.78 -9.69 9.49
CA LYS A 69 3.76 -8.37 8.84
C LYS A 69 5.03 -8.06 8.07
N GLU A 70 6.20 -8.33 8.64
CA GLU A 70 7.47 -8.13 7.94
C GLU A 70 7.57 -9.01 6.69
N HIS A 71 7.18 -10.28 6.80
CA HIS A 71 7.15 -11.20 5.66
C HIS A 71 6.14 -10.77 4.60
N GLY A 72 4.98 -10.25 5.01
CA GLY A 72 3.96 -9.69 4.11
C GLY A 72 4.48 -8.48 3.33
N LEU A 73 5.30 -7.63 3.95
CA LEU A 73 5.89 -6.45 3.31
C LEU A 73 6.85 -6.80 2.16
N VAL A 74 7.47 -7.97 2.22
CA VAL A 74 8.40 -8.47 1.19
C VAL A 74 7.81 -9.59 0.34
N LEU A 75 6.56 -9.99 0.58
CA LEU A 75 5.91 -11.16 -0.04
C LEU A 75 6.78 -12.43 0.05
N ALA A 76 7.41 -12.63 1.21
CA ALA A 76 8.17 -13.83 1.51
C ALA A 76 7.25 -15.06 1.57
N GLU A 77 7.82 -16.24 1.34
CA GLU A 77 7.08 -17.48 1.56
C GLU A 77 6.65 -17.61 3.03
N ALA A 78 5.48 -18.22 3.25
CA ALA A 78 4.95 -18.40 4.59
C ALA A 78 5.91 -19.25 5.43
N ALA A 79 6.37 -18.72 6.55
CA ALA A 79 7.20 -19.46 7.49
C ALA A 79 6.39 -20.62 8.10
N LYS A 80 7.10 -21.70 8.47
CA LYS A 80 6.51 -22.77 9.27
C LYS A 80 6.31 -22.24 10.69
N VAL A 81 5.08 -21.81 10.99
CA VAL A 81 4.65 -21.33 12.30
C VAL A 81 3.88 -22.43 13.01
N ASP A 82 4.03 -22.51 14.33
CA ASP A 82 3.22 -23.39 15.16
C ASP A 82 1.72 -23.08 14.98
N ASP A 83 0.88 -24.11 14.89
CA ASP A 83 -0.55 -23.97 14.68
C ASP A 83 -1.22 -23.04 15.71
N ARG A 84 -0.67 -22.95 16.94
CA ARG A 84 -1.14 -22.04 18.00
C ARG A 84 -1.04 -20.56 17.61
N PHE A 85 0.00 -20.19 16.85
CA PHE A 85 0.29 -18.80 16.48
C PHE A 85 0.07 -18.50 15.00
N LYS A 86 -0.30 -19.52 14.22
CA LYS A 86 -0.53 -19.41 12.78
C LYS A 86 -1.53 -18.33 12.42
N ALA A 87 -2.65 -18.22 13.15
CA ALA A 87 -3.65 -17.19 12.91
C ALA A 87 -3.08 -15.77 13.06
N ALA A 88 -2.29 -15.53 14.12
CA ALA A 88 -1.66 -14.24 14.37
C ALA A 88 -0.64 -13.89 13.28
N TYR A 89 0.16 -14.87 12.86
CA TYR A 89 1.10 -14.71 11.76
C TYR A 89 0.38 -14.39 10.43
N GLU A 90 -0.67 -15.14 10.09
CA GLU A 90 -1.43 -14.91 8.85
C GLU A 90 -2.11 -13.55 8.82
N GLU A 91 -2.63 -13.08 9.96
CA GLU A 91 -3.18 -11.73 10.10
C GLU A 91 -2.10 -10.68 9.83
N GLY A 92 -0.95 -10.78 10.49
CA GLY A 92 0.20 -9.91 10.25
C GLY A 92 0.61 -9.93 8.78
N TYR A 93 0.71 -11.12 8.18
CA TYR A 93 1.09 -11.28 6.77
C TYR A 93 0.13 -10.58 5.82
N LYS A 94 -1.18 -10.69 6.05
CA LYS A 94 -2.19 -9.97 5.27
C LYS A 94 -2.04 -8.45 5.43
N GLU A 95 -1.83 -7.96 6.65
CA GLU A 95 -1.60 -6.53 6.91
C GLU A 95 -0.34 -6.02 6.16
N GLY A 96 0.77 -6.75 6.26
CA GLY A 96 2.02 -6.40 5.59
C GLY A 96 1.89 -6.39 4.08
N LYS A 97 1.22 -7.40 3.51
CA LYS A 97 0.93 -7.48 2.07
C LYS A 97 0.10 -6.29 1.60
N GLN A 98 -1.00 -5.98 2.28
CA GLN A 98 -1.84 -4.83 1.92
C GLN A 98 -1.08 -3.50 2.03
N GLN A 99 -0.23 -3.35 3.05
CA GLN A 99 0.59 -2.16 3.20
C GLN A 99 1.57 -2.01 2.03
N LYS A 100 2.22 -3.10 1.61
CA LYS A 100 3.13 -3.10 0.47
C LYS A 100 2.41 -2.80 -0.84
N GLU A 101 1.25 -3.41 -1.06
CA GLU A 101 0.40 -3.14 -2.24
C GLU A 101 0.02 -1.66 -2.32
N LYS A 102 -0.41 -1.04 -1.21
CA LYS A 102 -0.71 0.41 -1.17
C LYS A 102 0.51 1.27 -1.49
N GLN A 103 1.68 0.94 -0.96
CA GLN A 103 2.92 1.67 -1.25
C GLN A 103 3.28 1.60 -2.74
N LEU A 104 3.22 0.40 -3.33
CA LEU A 104 3.52 0.19 -4.74
C LEU A 104 2.50 0.84 -5.66
N HIS A 105 1.22 0.80 -5.29
CA HIS A 105 0.17 1.50 -6.00
C HIS A 105 0.44 3.00 -6.05
N LYS A 106 0.78 3.60 -4.90
CA LYS A 106 1.14 5.02 -4.85
C LYS A 106 2.38 5.33 -5.70
N GLN A 107 3.42 4.51 -5.62
CA GLN A 107 4.61 4.67 -6.47
C GLN A 107 4.29 4.59 -7.96
N GLY A 108 3.44 3.64 -8.35
CA GLY A 108 2.93 3.52 -9.70
C GLY A 108 2.20 4.79 -10.12
N TYR A 109 1.27 5.26 -9.29
CA TYR A 109 0.51 6.50 -9.54
C TYR A 109 1.41 7.70 -9.77
N ASP A 110 2.35 7.96 -8.87
CA ASP A 110 3.25 9.10 -8.98
C ASP A 110 4.05 9.03 -10.29
N LYS A 111 4.57 7.85 -10.65
CA LYS A 111 5.29 7.62 -11.91
C LYS A 111 4.42 7.80 -13.15
N GLY A 112 3.18 7.33 -13.10
CA GLY A 112 2.20 7.48 -14.19
C GLY A 112 1.83 8.95 -14.42
N PHE A 113 1.65 9.68 -13.33
CA PHE A 113 1.34 11.11 -13.34
C PHE A 113 2.49 11.94 -13.91
N GLU A 114 3.74 11.58 -13.59
CA GLU A 114 4.94 12.19 -14.16
C GLU A 114 5.20 11.81 -15.64
N LEU A 115 4.39 10.91 -16.21
CA LEU A 115 4.62 10.30 -17.52
C LEU A 115 6.01 9.63 -17.65
N ALA A 116 6.59 9.23 -16.51
CA ALA A 116 7.87 8.56 -16.47
C ALA A 116 7.75 7.14 -17.04
N PRO A 117 8.81 6.55 -17.61
CA PRO A 117 8.79 5.15 -18.00
C PRO A 117 8.53 4.26 -16.78
N ALA A 118 7.70 3.23 -16.96
CA ALA A 118 7.37 2.28 -15.91
C ALA A 118 8.60 1.50 -15.46
N ASP A 119 8.75 1.33 -14.15
CA ASP A 119 9.84 0.55 -13.57
C ASP A 119 9.65 -0.95 -13.85
N LYS A 120 10.76 -1.67 -14.02
CA LYS A 120 10.74 -3.14 -14.06
C LYS A 120 10.63 -3.67 -12.63
N LEU A 121 9.44 -4.08 -12.22
CA LEU A 121 9.22 -4.74 -10.94
C LEU A 121 9.11 -6.27 -11.09
N ASP A 122 9.42 -6.97 -9.99
CA ASP A 122 9.11 -8.38 -9.83
C ASP A 122 7.60 -8.61 -10.08
N GLN A 123 7.27 -9.71 -10.74
CA GLN A 123 5.92 -10.07 -11.14
C GLN A 123 4.94 -10.05 -9.96
N LYS A 124 5.42 -10.36 -8.75
CA LYS A 124 4.65 -10.32 -7.51
C LYS A 124 4.13 -8.92 -7.14
N PHE A 125 4.78 -7.87 -7.61
CA PHE A 125 4.49 -6.46 -7.29
C PHE A 125 3.86 -5.69 -8.45
N MET A 126 3.87 -6.27 -9.65
CA MET A 126 3.44 -5.61 -10.89
C MET A 126 1.96 -5.21 -10.87
N ALA A 127 1.07 -6.02 -10.32
CA ALA A 127 -0.37 -5.74 -10.37
C ALA A 127 -0.74 -4.41 -9.69
N ALA A 128 -0.31 -4.22 -8.44
CA ALA A 128 -0.60 -3.00 -7.68
C ALA A 128 0.08 -1.77 -8.30
N TYR A 129 1.34 -1.89 -8.72
CA TYR A 129 2.08 -0.80 -9.35
C TYR A 129 1.45 -0.38 -10.69
N THR A 130 1.11 -1.35 -11.55
CA THR A 130 0.54 -1.04 -12.89
C THR A 130 -0.86 -0.45 -12.80
N ALA A 131 -1.66 -0.84 -11.81
CA ALA A 131 -2.94 -0.19 -11.53
C ALA A 131 -2.74 1.30 -11.20
N GLY A 132 -1.87 1.59 -10.22
CA GLY A 132 -1.52 2.96 -9.87
C GLY A 132 -0.98 3.75 -11.06
N TYR A 133 -0.05 3.18 -11.83
CA TYR A 133 0.53 3.84 -13.00
C TYR A 133 -0.52 4.26 -14.05
N LYS A 134 -1.48 3.38 -14.34
CA LYS A 134 -2.57 3.71 -15.26
C LYS A 134 -3.44 4.83 -14.72
N GLU A 135 -3.77 4.80 -13.43
CA GLU A 135 -4.55 5.85 -12.78
C GLU A 135 -3.82 7.20 -12.80
N GLY A 136 -2.53 7.23 -12.47
CA GLY A 136 -1.72 8.45 -12.49
C GLY A 136 -1.63 9.04 -13.90
N LYS A 137 -1.44 8.19 -14.91
CA LYS A 137 -1.41 8.60 -16.31
C LYS A 137 -2.76 9.18 -16.76
N GLN A 138 -3.86 8.52 -16.40
CA GLN A 138 -5.19 9.03 -16.70
C GLN A 138 -5.43 10.39 -16.02
N ALA A 139 -5.01 10.53 -14.76
CA ALA A 139 -5.20 11.77 -14.00
C ALA A 139 -4.47 12.98 -14.62
N ILE A 140 -3.25 12.79 -15.15
CA ILE A 140 -2.56 13.87 -15.86
C ILE A 140 -3.19 14.16 -17.23
N GLU A 141 -3.65 13.15 -17.96
CA GLU A 141 -4.38 13.33 -19.22
C GLU A 141 -5.68 14.13 -19.01
N ASP A 142 -6.47 13.78 -17.99
CA ASP A 142 -7.71 14.47 -17.64
C ASP A 142 -7.43 15.92 -17.20
N LYS A 143 -6.35 16.14 -16.44
CA LYS A 143 -5.93 17.48 -16.01
C LYS A 143 -5.54 18.36 -17.20
N VAL A 144 -4.72 17.84 -18.12
CA VAL A 144 -4.30 18.57 -19.33
C VAL A 144 -5.51 18.87 -20.21
N LYS A 145 -6.46 17.95 -20.34
CA LYS A 145 -7.69 18.17 -21.09
C LYS A 145 -8.53 19.29 -20.47
N ALA A 146 -8.72 19.27 -19.16
CA ALA A 146 -9.47 20.32 -18.44
C ALA A 146 -8.81 21.70 -18.55
N GLU A 147 -7.48 21.77 -18.43
CA GLU A 147 -6.72 23.02 -18.61
C GLU A 147 -6.82 23.52 -20.06
N GLY A 148 -6.73 22.63 -21.05
CA GLY A 148 -6.92 22.95 -22.46
C GLY A 148 -8.33 23.47 -22.77
N GLU A 149 -9.37 22.83 -22.20
CA GLU A 149 -10.76 23.29 -22.32
C GLU A 149 -10.97 24.66 -21.67
N ALA A 150 -10.38 24.91 -20.50
CA ALA A 150 -10.44 26.21 -19.82
C ALA A 150 -9.73 27.32 -20.62
N LEU A 151 -8.55 27.03 -21.18
CA LEU A 151 -7.83 27.95 -22.06
C LEU A 151 -8.61 28.23 -23.36
N ALA A 152 -9.23 27.21 -23.95
CA ALA A 152 -10.07 27.38 -25.14
C ALA A 152 -11.29 28.26 -24.84
N PHE A 153 -11.94 28.08 -23.69
CA PHE A 153 -13.07 28.91 -23.27
C PHE A 153 -12.67 30.38 -23.06
N THR A 154 -11.57 30.63 -22.35
CA THR A 154 -11.07 32.02 -22.14
C THR A 154 -10.57 32.69 -23.41
N ALA A 155 -10.05 31.93 -24.38
CA ALA A 155 -9.63 32.46 -25.68
C ALA A 155 -10.83 32.87 -26.57
N ILE A 156 -11.99 32.20 -26.42
CA ILE A 156 -13.21 32.57 -27.14
C ILE A 156 -13.79 33.90 -26.61
N ASP A 157 -13.62 34.20 -25.32
CA ASP A 157 -14.06 35.48 -24.72
C ASP A 157 -13.11 36.67 -25.01
N TYR A 158 -11.91 36.42 -25.55
CA TYR A 158 -10.99 37.47 -25.99
C TYR A 158 -11.22 37.80 -27.48
N GLU A 159 -12.33 38.48 -27.79
CA GLU A 159 -12.43 39.27 -29.03
C GLU A 159 -11.79 40.64 -28.81
N PRO A 160 -10.58 40.93 -29.32
CA PRO A 160 -10.12 42.31 -29.35
C PRO A 160 -11.04 43.08 -30.29
N ALA A 161 -11.74 44.06 -29.74
CA ALA A 161 -12.52 45.04 -30.50
C ALA A 161 -11.60 45.82 -31.45
N TYR A 162 -11.28 45.24 -32.60
CA TYR A 162 -10.67 45.96 -33.72
C TYR A 162 -11.74 46.88 -34.31
N ARG A 163 -11.82 48.09 -33.74
CA ARG A 163 -12.42 49.25 -34.38
C ARG A 163 -11.79 49.41 -35.77
N PHE A 164 -12.55 49.03 -36.79
CA PHE A 164 -12.34 49.50 -38.16
C PHE A 164 -12.58 51.01 -38.14
N SER A 165 -11.50 51.80 -38.01
CA SER A 165 -11.58 53.23 -38.31
C SER A 165 -11.47 53.36 -39.82
N GLU A 166 -12.56 53.83 -40.41
CA GLU A 166 -12.68 54.20 -41.82
C GLU A 166 -11.54 55.15 -42.20
N ARG A 167 -10.58 54.66 -42.98
CA ARG A 167 -9.82 55.51 -43.90
C ARG A 167 -10.46 55.37 -45.26
N GLU A 168 -11.42 56.25 -45.52
CA GLU A 168 -11.76 56.63 -46.87
C GLU A 168 -10.46 57.06 -47.58
N SER A 169 -10.16 56.41 -48.70
CA SER A 169 -9.28 56.97 -49.71
C SER A 169 -9.85 56.63 -51.09
N PRO A 170 -9.89 57.60 -52.01
CA PRO A 170 -10.80 57.56 -53.15
C PRO A 170 -10.31 56.62 -54.23
N LEU A 171 -11.25 55.89 -54.82
CA LEU A 171 -11.10 55.14 -56.07
C LEU A 171 -10.51 56.04 -57.17
N GLN A 172 -9.24 55.82 -57.52
CA GLN A 172 -8.74 56.16 -58.85
C GLN A 172 -8.86 54.91 -59.73
N CYS A 173 -9.89 54.93 -60.57
CA CYS A 173 -10.12 53.97 -61.63
C CYS A 173 -9.22 54.33 -62.81
N ASP A 174 -8.13 53.58 -63.01
CA ASP A 174 -7.44 53.55 -64.30
C ASP A 174 -7.70 52.22 -65.00
N SER A 175 -8.57 52.33 -65.99
CA SER A 175 -8.94 51.32 -66.97
C SER A 175 -7.75 50.96 -67.87
N THR A 176 -7.39 49.68 -67.95
CA THR A 176 -6.82 49.12 -69.18
C THR A 176 -7.45 47.75 -69.50
N PRO A 177 -7.74 47.47 -70.78
CA PRO A 177 -8.62 46.37 -71.16
C PRO A 177 -7.87 45.07 -71.42
N PHE A 178 -8.37 43.99 -70.81
CA PHE A 178 -8.06 42.61 -71.16
C PHE A 178 -8.81 42.23 -72.44
N ARG A 179 -8.10 41.86 -73.51
CA ARG A 179 -8.57 40.88 -74.51
C ARG A 179 -7.50 40.57 -75.55
N GLY A 180 -7.19 39.29 -75.72
CA GLY A 180 -6.61 38.81 -76.98
C GLY A 180 -5.64 37.65 -76.90
N GLY A 181 -6.09 36.50 -76.39
CA GLY A 181 -5.77 35.18 -76.93
C GLY A 181 -4.31 34.75 -77.08
N MET A 182 -3.92 33.74 -76.31
CA MET A 182 -3.06 32.68 -76.86
C MET A 182 -3.43 31.33 -76.25
N ARG A 183 -3.78 30.39 -77.13
CA ARG A 183 -4.12 29.00 -76.83
C ARG A 183 -2.84 28.16 -76.69
N VAL A 184 -2.78 27.43 -75.58
CA VAL A 184 -2.39 26.02 -75.37
C VAL A 184 -1.54 25.31 -76.44
N ARG A 185 -0.39 24.77 -76.00
CA ARG A 185 0.22 23.47 -76.37
C ARG A 185 1.00 22.96 -75.13
N SER A 186 0.52 21.97 -74.37
CA SER A 186 0.64 20.50 -74.49
C SER A 186 2.08 19.95 -74.44
N ASN A 187 2.41 19.24 -73.35
CA ASN A 187 3.10 17.93 -73.27
C ASN A 187 3.58 17.69 -71.82
N THR A 188 3.02 16.70 -71.10
CA THR A 188 3.60 15.34 -70.86
C THR A 188 5.00 15.44 -70.25
N GLU A 189 5.26 14.91 -69.05
CA GLU A 189 5.30 13.47 -68.74
C GLU A 189 5.14 13.20 -67.23
N TYR A 190 4.40 12.13 -66.93
CA TYR A 190 4.51 11.34 -65.71
C TYR A 190 5.71 10.39 -65.87
N HIS A 191 6.54 10.27 -64.84
CA HIS A 191 7.24 9.02 -64.56
C HIS A 191 7.34 8.80 -63.04
N GLU A 192 7.18 7.53 -62.71
CA GLU A 192 7.06 6.80 -61.43
C GLU A 192 7.94 7.25 -60.27
#